data_AF-A0A9Q4AR81-F1
#
_entry.id   AF-A0A9Q4AR81-F1
#
_cell.length_a   1.000
_cell.length_b   1.000
_cell.length_c   1.000
_cell.angle_alpha   90.00
_cell.angle_beta   90.00
_cell.angle_gamma   90.00
#
_symmetry.space_group_name_H-M   'P 1'
#
loop_
_entity.id
_entity.type
_entity.pdbx_description
1 polymer ?
#
loop_
_entity_poly.entity_id
_entity_poly.type
_entity_poly.pdbx_seq_one_letter_code
_entity_poly.pdbx_strand_id
1 'polypeptide(L)'
;MFLLTRRISSVLPLTWLLIGCVEMVWLLPAPALLMLVFLSWRHRHILALVGTAPLASDGFAKHVMVHDLLRLGGQMLLSPLLYLLGTQAAAIIS
;
A
#
# COMPACT_ATOMS: atom_id res chain seq x y z
N MET A 1 -4.99 15.23 -2.12
CA MET A 1 -4.78 13.85 -2.59
C MET A 1 -3.61 13.13 -1.90
N PHE A 2 -2.43 13.73 -1.72
CA PHE A 2 -1.27 13.09 -1.06
C PHE A 2 -1.50 12.59 0.38
N LEU A 3 -2.40 13.24 1.13
CA LEU A 3 -2.72 12.84 2.52
C LEU A 3 -3.45 11.50 2.60
N LEU A 4 -4.28 11.16 1.60
CA LEU A 4 -5.08 9.93 1.63
C LEU A 4 -4.16 8.71 1.42
N THR A 5 -3.27 8.77 0.44
CA THR A 5 -2.24 7.76 0.20
C THR A 5 -1.30 7.63 1.40
N ARG A 6 -0.98 8.75 2.07
CA ARG A 6 -0.15 8.74 3.27
C ARG A 6 -0.82 8.02 4.44
N ARG A 7 -2.14 8.19 4.64
CA ARG A 7 -2.92 7.50 5.68
C ARG A 7 -3.10 6.01 5.38
N ILE A 8 -3.45 5.66 4.15
CA ILE A 8 -3.63 4.25 3.77
C ILE A 8 -2.30 3.50 3.87
N SER A 9 -1.20 4.13 3.42
CA SER A 9 0.14 3.55 3.53
C SER A 9 0.62 3.40 4.98
N SER A 10 0.18 4.24 5.92
CA SER A 10 0.52 4.05 7.34
C SER A 10 -0.21 2.87 7.99
N VAL A 11 -1.34 2.41 7.43
CA VAL A 11 -2.12 1.29 7.98
C VAL A 11 -1.67 -0.07 7.42
N LEU A 12 -1.03 -0.09 6.25
CA LEU A 12 -0.50 -1.29 5.61
C LEU A 12 0.37 -2.17 6.55
N PRO A 13 1.35 -1.63 7.28
CA PRO A 13 2.16 -2.42 8.22
C PRO A 13 1.33 -3.15 9.28
N LEU A 14 0.30 -2.47 9.82
CA LEU A 14 -0.62 -3.03 10.79
C LEU A 14 -1.41 -4.21 10.23
N THR A 15 -1.80 -4.16 8.95
CA THR A 15 -2.55 -5.26 8.33
C THR A 15 -1.73 -6.54 8.22
N TRP A 16 -0.42 -6.47 7.91
CA TRP A 16 0.43 -7.67 7.90
C TRP A 16 0.69 -8.24 9.28
N LEU A 17 0.81 -7.38 10.30
CA LEU A 17 0.92 -7.80 11.69
C LEU A 17 -0.35 -8.56 12.12
N LEU A 18 -1.54 -8.02 11.81
CA LEU A 18 -2.82 -8.68 12.08
C LEU A 18 -2.96 -10.01 11.32
N ILE A 19 -2.52 -10.09 10.07
CA ILE A 19 -2.53 -11.34 9.30
C ILE A 19 -1.64 -12.39 9.98
N GLY A 20 -0.49 -11.99 10.52
CA GLY A 20 0.36 -12.85 11.34
C GLY A 20 -0.35 -13.36 12.59
N CYS A 21 -1.09 -12.50 13.30
CA CYS A 21 -1.86 -12.91 14.47
C CYS A 21 -2.95 -13.96 14.20
N VAL A 22 -3.48 -14.01 12.97
CA VAL A 22 -4.53 -14.97 12.56
C VAL A 22 -3.93 -16.15 11.78
N GLU A 23 -2.59 -16.20 11.63
CA GLU A 23 -1.85 -17.28 10.96
C GLU A 23 -2.26 -17.58 9.51
N MET A 24 -2.85 -16.60 8.81
CA MET A 24 -3.35 -16.77 7.45
C MET A 24 -2.32 -16.35 6.40
N VAL A 25 -1.31 -17.19 6.14
CA VAL A 25 -0.19 -16.84 5.23
C VAL A 25 -0.66 -16.51 3.80
N TRP A 26 -1.75 -17.11 3.32
CA TRP A 26 -2.29 -16.85 1.98
C TRP A 26 -2.86 -15.43 1.80
N LEU A 27 -3.15 -14.73 2.90
CA LEU A 27 -3.61 -13.34 2.89
C LEU A 27 -2.45 -12.33 2.86
N LEU A 28 -1.19 -12.77 3.03
CA LEU A 28 -0.01 -11.92 3.01
C LEU A 28 0.08 -10.97 1.79
N PRO A 29 -0.22 -11.40 0.53
CA PRO A 29 -0.18 -10.50 -0.61
C PRO A 29 -1.40 -9.54 -0.69
N ALA A 30 -2.49 -9.81 0.02
CA ALA A 30 -3.75 -9.10 -0.16
C ALA A 30 -3.68 -7.59 0.12
N PRO A 31 -3.04 -7.12 1.22
CA PRO A 31 -2.90 -5.68 1.45
C PRO A 31 -2.13 -4.96 0.34
N ALA A 32 -1.06 -5.58 -0.18
CA ALA A 32 -0.26 -5.01 -1.26
C ALA A 32 -1.05 -4.94 -2.57
N LEU A 33 -1.78 -6.01 -2.91
CA LEU A 33 -2.62 -6.06 -4.11
C LEU A 33 -3.75 -5.03 -4.07
N LEU A 34 -4.44 -4.90 -2.92
CA LEU A 34 -5.48 -3.87 -2.74
C LEU A 34 -4.91 -2.46 -2.93
N MET A 35 -3.74 -2.17 -2.36
CA MET A 35 -3.08 -0.89 -2.53
C MET A 35 -2.67 -0.65 -4.00
N LEU A 36 -2.14 -1.67 -4.68
CA LEU A 36 -1.75 -1.57 -6.08
C LEU A 36 -2.96 -1.28 -6.99
N VAL A 37 -4.10 -1.93 -6.76
CA VAL A 37 -5.35 -1.68 -7.48
C VAL A 37 -5.82 -0.24 -7.23
N PHE A 38 -5.81 0.22 -5.96
CA PHE A 38 -6.18 1.58 -5.61
C PHE A 38 -5.27 2.63 -6.28
N LEU A 39 -3.95 2.43 -6.25
CA LEU A 39 -2.99 3.32 -6.91
C LEU A 39 -3.21 3.36 -8.42
N SER A 40 -3.46 2.21 -9.04
CA SER A 40 -3.71 2.09 -10.48
C SER A 40 -5.01 2.81 -10.89
N TRP A 41 -6.09 2.63 -10.12
CA TRP A 41 -7.35 3.33 -10.33
C TRP A 41 -7.17 4.85 -10.18
N ARG A 42 -6.48 5.29 -9.11
CA ARG A 42 -6.18 6.71 -8.87
C ARG A 42 -5.34 7.31 -9.99
N HIS A 43 -4.34 6.59 -10.49
CA HIS A 43 -3.50 7.06 -11.59
C HIS A 43 -4.31 7.29 -12.87
N ARG A 44 -5.19 6.35 -13.23
CA ARG A 44 -6.11 6.52 -14.37
C ARG A 44 -7.05 7.73 -14.18
N HIS A 45 -7.56 7.93 -12.97
CA HIS A 45 -8.40 9.08 -12.66
C HIS A 45 -7.63 10.42 -12.77
N ILE A 46 -6.35 10.45 -12.40
CA ILE A 46 -5.51 11.66 -12.58
C ILE A 46 -5.26 11.91 -14.06
N LEU A 47 -4.95 10.87 -14.84
CA LEU A 47 -4.74 11.00 -16.29
C LEU A 47 -6.00 11.51 -17.01
N ALA A 48 -7.20 11.07 -16.59
CA ALA A 48 -8.46 11.58 -17.13
C ALA A 48 -8.69 13.08 -16.87
N LEU A 49 -7.98 13.67 -15.90
CA LEU A 49 -8.04 15.10 -15.58
C LEU A 49 -6.90 15.90 -16.24
N VAL A 50 -5.95 15.24 -16.91
CA VAL A 50 -4.89 15.91 -17.68
C VAL A 50 -5.54 16.64 -18.86
N GLY A 51 -5.25 17.93 -18.99
CA GLY A 51 -5.86 18.80 -20.01
C GLY A 51 -7.15 19.52 -19.58
N THR A 52 -7.77 19.13 -18.45
CA THR A 52 -8.94 19.85 -17.89
C THR A 52 -8.58 20.67 -16.65
N ALA A 53 -7.57 20.25 -15.88
CA ALA A 53 -7.09 20.97 -14.71
C ALA A 53 -5.74 21.69 -14.97
N PRO A 54 -5.56 22.95 -14.51
CA PRO A 54 -4.40 23.79 -14.85
C PRO A 54 -3.04 23.29 -14.31
N LEU A 55 -3.05 22.28 -13.42
CA LEU A 55 -1.84 21.71 -12.80
C LEU A 55 -1.65 20.21 -13.12
N ALA A 56 -2.57 19.59 -13.87
CA ALA A 56 -2.49 18.18 -14.20
C ALA A 56 -1.63 17.99 -15.47
N SER A 57 -0.39 17.55 -15.28
CA SER A 57 0.54 17.16 -16.34
C SER A 57 0.83 15.66 -16.29
N ASP A 58 1.03 15.04 -17.45
CA ASP A 58 1.44 13.63 -17.56
C ASP A 58 2.72 13.33 -16.76
N GLY A 59 3.68 14.26 -16.77
CA GLY A 59 4.93 14.11 -16.02
C GLY A 59 4.69 14.05 -14.52
N PHE A 60 3.78 14.90 -14.01
CA PHE A 60 3.38 14.89 -12.61
C PHE A 60 2.69 13.58 -12.23
N ALA A 61 1.73 13.11 -13.04
CA ALA A 61 0.99 11.87 -12.77
C ALA A 61 1.91 10.65 -12.68
N LYS A 62 2.90 10.55 -13.58
CA LYS A 62 3.91 9.48 -13.58
C LYS A 62 4.84 9.57 -12.38
N HIS A 63 5.36 10.76 -12.06
CA HIS A 63 6.27 10.95 -10.93
C HIS A 63 5.61 10.55 -9.60
N VAL A 64 4.35 10.92 -9.41
CA VAL A 64 3.58 10.55 -8.21
C VAL A 64 3.36 9.03 -8.14
N MET A 65 3.03 8.39 -9.26
CA MET A 65 2.82 6.93 -9.30
C MET A 65 4.11 6.16 -8.96
N VAL A 66 5.25 6.57 -9.52
CA VAL A 66 6.55 5.96 -9.23
C VAL A 66 6.92 6.09 -7.75
N HIS A 67 6.73 7.28 -7.17
CA HIS A 67 6.98 7.50 -5.75
C HIS A 67 6.09 6.61 -4.86
N ASP A 68 4.81 6.47 -5.19
CA ASP A 68 3.90 5.60 -4.43
C ASP A 68 4.24 4.12 -4.58
N LEU A 69 4.67 3.68 -5.77
CA LEU A 69 5.14 2.30 -6.01
C LEU A 69 6.43 2.00 -5.26
N LEU A 70 7.40 2.92 -5.23
CA LEU A 70 8.62 2.78 -4.43
C LEU A 70 8.28 2.62 -2.95
N ARG A 71 7.34 3.42 -2.45
CA ARG A 71 6.88 3.32 -1.06
C ARG A 71 6.18 1.99 -0.78
N LEU A 72 5.31 1.53 -1.68
CA LEU A 72 4.65 0.22 -1.57
C LEU A 72 5.68 -0.92 -1.60
N GLY A 73 6.66 -0.86 -2.50
CA GLY A 73 7.75 -1.84 -2.59
C GLY A 73 8.59 -1.90 -1.31
N GLY A 74 8.96 -0.75 -0.75
CA GLY A 74 9.65 -0.68 0.54
C GLY A 74 8.84 -1.29 1.69
N GLN A 75 7.53 -1.09 1.70
CA GLN A 75 6.64 -1.70 2.70
C GLN A 75 6.48 -3.22 2.49
N MET A 76 6.41 -3.67 1.24
CA MET A 76 6.31 -5.08 0.91
C MET A 76 7.55 -5.87 1.36
N LEU A 77 8.75 -5.26 1.30
CA LEU A 77 9.97 -5.86 1.84
C LEU A 77 9.91 -6.09 3.36
N LEU A 78 9.18 -5.23 4.08
CA LEU A 78 8.98 -5.36 5.53
C LEU A 78 7.86 -6.35 5.90
N SER A 79 7.01 -6.73 4.93
CA SER A 79 5.82 -7.56 5.20
C SER A 79 6.11 -8.93 5.83
N PRO A 80 7.17 -9.69 5.45
CA PRO A 80 7.44 -10.99 6.07
C PRO A 80 7.86 -10.83 7.54
N LEU A 81 8.62 -9.79 7.86
CA LEU A 81 9.05 -9.48 9.23
C LEU A 81 7.83 -9.13 10.11
N LEU A 82 6.92 -8.32 9.59
CA LEU A 82 5.70 -7.94 10.31
C LEU A 82 4.74 -9.13 10.51
N TYR A 83 4.62 -10.00 9.50
CA TYR A 83 3.88 -11.24 9.61
C TYR A 83 4.45 -12.14 10.71
N LEU A 84 5.76 -12.38 10.69
CA LEU A 84 6.45 -13.19 11.70
C LEU A 84 6.30 -12.59 13.11
N LEU A 85 6.39 -11.27 13.24
CA LEU A 85 6.12 -10.61 14.53
C LEU A 85 4.69 -10.87 15.03
N GLY A 86 3.70 -10.85 14.13
CA GLY A 86 2.32 -11.18 14.46
C GLY A 86 2.14 -12.63 14.91
N THR A 87 2.75 -13.58 14.21
CA THR A 87 2.67 -15.02 14.59
C THR A 87 3.34 -15.26 15.95
N GLN A 88 4.51 -14.68 16.19
CA GLN A 88 5.19 -14.80 17.48
C GLN A 88 4.38 -14.17 18.62
N ALA A 89 3.74 -13.02 18.37
CA ALA A 89 2.89 -12.38 19.37
C ALA A 89 1.67 -13.23 19.71
N ALA A 90 1.03 -13.84 18.72
CA ALA A 90 -0.10 -14.75 18.94
C ALA A 90 0.32 -15.97 19.78
N ALA A 91 1.48 -16.56 19.48
CA ALA A 91 2.01 -17.71 20.21
C ALA A 91 2.36 -17.44 21.69
N ILE A 92 2.59 -16.19 22.08
CA ILE A 92 2.84 -15.80 23.48
C ILE A 92 1.52 -15.66 24.26
N ILE A 93 0.43 -15.31 23.56
CA ILE A 93 -0.87 -15.00 24.17
C ILE A 93 -1.74 -16.26 24.31
N SER A 94 -1.53 -17.26 23.46
CA SER A 94 -2.17 -18.58 23.49
C SER A 94 -1.58 -19.50 24.55
#